data_AF-A0A9Q0WA15-F1
#
_entry.id   AF-A0A9Q0WA15-F1
#
_cell.length_a   1.000
_cell.length_b   1.000
_cell.length_c   1.000
_cell.angle_alpha   90.00
_cell.angle_beta   90.00
_cell.angle_gamma   90.00
#
_symmetry.space_group_name_H-M   'P 1'
#
loop_
_entity.id
_entity.type
_entity.pdbx_description
1 polymer ?
#
loop_
_entity_poly.entity_id
_entity_poly.type
_entity_poly.pdbx_seq_one_letter_code
_entity_poly.pdbx_strand_id
1 'polypeptide(L)'
;MGNHGTVKRWPVGLIGMLAGWSRPAASMNEDAIYVVNELTGALSDYDCKNDSWKKVIELPELKLAEQIAAGRGRVCVVYVNGETVVVVDVTARPAWFWVVEPP
;
A
#
# COMPACT_ATOMS: atom_id res chain seq x y z
N MET A 1 -35.06 25.27 -9.35
CA MET A 1 -34.21 25.33 -8.13
C MET A 1 -33.32 24.10 -8.11
N GLY A 2 -32.00 24.28 -8.03
CA GLY A 2 -31.02 23.19 -8.14
C GLY A 2 -31.05 22.22 -6.96
N ASN A 3 -30.95 20.93 -7.26
CA ASN A 3 -30.64 19.89 -6.28
C ASN A 3 -29.16 20.05 -5.89
N HIS A 4 -28.89 20.59 -4.70
CA HIS A 4 -27.56 20.61 -4.13
C HIS A 4 -27.18 19.18 -3.72
N GLY A 5 -26.49 18.47 -4.62
CA GLY A 5 -25.78 17.24 -4.28
C GLY A 5 -24.84 17.52 -3.12
N THR A 6 -25.01 16.78 -2.03
CA THR A 6 -24.17 16.90 -0.83
C THR A 6 -22.72 16.62 -1.22
N VAL A 7 -21.85 17.62 -1.10
CA VAL A 7 -20.40 17.45 -1.25
C VAL A 7 -19.94 16.52 -0.13
N LYS A 8 -19.52 15.30 -0.49
CA LYS A 8 -18.92 14.35 0.45
C LYS A 8 -17.52 14.85 0.80
N ARG A 9 -17.33 15.33 2.03
CA ARG A 9 -16.00 15.69 2.57
C ARG A 9 -15.38 14.49 3.26
N TRP A 10 -14.06 14.36 3.14
CA TRP A 10 -13.28 13.48 4.00
C TRP A 10 -13.46 13.89 5.46
N PRO A 11 -13.67 12.94 6.39
CA PRO A 11 -13.66 13.24 7.82
C PRO A 11 -12.31 13.83 8.19
N VAL A 12 -12.30 14.95 8.92
CA VAL A 12 -11.09 15.69 9.32
C VAL A 12 -10.15 14.84 10.21
N GLY A 13 -10.61 13.70 10.73
CA GLY A 13 -9.91 12.86 11.71
C GLY A 13 -9.01 11.75 11.18
N LEU A 14 -8.66 11.70 9.89
CA LEU A 14 -7.72 10.70 9.33
C LEU A 14 -6.35 11.33 9.03
N ILE A 15 -5.81 12.06 10.01
CA ILE A 15 -4.58 12.84 9.83
C ILE A 15 -3.40 11.90 9.61
N GLY A 16 -3.31 10.80 10.35
CA GLY A 16 -2.22 9.84 10.23
C GLY A 16 -2.27 9.03 8.93
N MET A 17 -3.46 8.68 8.46
CA MET A 17 -3.67 8.09 7.14
C MET A 17 -3.06 8.99 6.04
N LEU A 18 -3.33 10.30 6.11
CA LEU A 18 -2.80 11.26 5.15
C LEU A 18 -1.30 11.55 5.35
N ALA A 19 -0.81 11.51 6.58
CA ALA A 19 0.56 11.89 6.94
C ALA A 19 1.66 10.91 6.51
N GLY A 20 1.35 9.82 5.82
CA GLY A 20 2.33 8.86 5.32
C GLY A 20 2.03 8.28 3.95
N TRP A 21 0.97 8.77 3.29
CA TRP A 21 0.54 8.23 2.00
C TRP A 21 1.03 9.10 0.85
N SER A 22 2.00 8.59 0.09
CA SER A 22 2.56 9.30 -1.07
C SER A 22 2.37 8.59 -2.42
N ARG A 23 1.58 7.50 -2.47
CA ARG A 23 1.45 6.48 -3.56
C ARG A 23 2.48 5.34 -3.42
N PRO A 24 2.26 4.15 -4.03
CA PRO A 24 0.98 3.51 -4.40
C PRO A 24 0.29 2.87 -3.17
N ALA A 25 -1.02 2.58 -3.28
CA ALA A 25 -1.81 1.94 -2.22
C ALA A 25 -2.73 0.83 -2.75
N ALA A 26 -2.98 -0.21 -1.95
CA ALA A 26 -3.94 -1.27 -2.26
C ALA A 26 -4.62 -1.75 -0.98
N SER A 27 -5.90 -2.12 -1.09
CA SER A 27 -6.62 -2.78 0.00
C SER A 27 -6.71 -4.29 -0.20
N MET A 28 -6.89 -5.02 0.89
CA MET A 28 -7.15 -6.46 0.86
C MET A 28 -8.30 -6.80 1.82
N ASN A 29 -9.32 -7.50 1.29
CA ASN A 29 -10.47 -8.00 2.03
C ASN A 29 -11.17 -6.96 2.94
N GLU A 30 -11.22 -5.69 2.52
CA GLU A 30 -11.87 -4.56 3.24
C GLU A 30 -11.22 -4.15 4.58
N ASP A 31 -10.33 -4.98 5.15
CA ASP A 31 -9.77 -4.76 6.50
C ASP A 31 -8.33 -4.23 6.51
N ALA A 32 -7.60 -4.38 5.40
CA ALA A 32 -6.21 -3.99 5.30
C ALA A 32 -5.99 -2.96 4.18
N ILE A 33 -5.17 -1.96 4.46
CA ILE A 33 -4.65 -1.01 3.47
C ILE A 33 -3.14 -1.08 3.54
N TYR A 34 -2.50 -1.25 2.39
CA TYR A 34 -1.06 -1.26 2.23
C TYR A 34 -0.60 -0.04 1.44
N VAL A 35 0.57 0.48 1.79
CA VAL A 35 1.28 1.52 1.05
C VAL A 35 2.75 1.18 0.91
N VAL A 36 3.38 1.63 -0.17
CA VAL A 36 4.83 1.58 -0.34
C VAL A 36 5.40 2.99 -0.24
N ASN A 37 6.42 3.18 0.58
CA ASN A 37 7.28 4.37 0.49
C ASN A 37 8.29 4.14 -0.63
N GLU A 38 8.07 4.76 -1.78
CA GLU A 38 8.90 4.61 -2.99
C GLU A 38 10.34 5.13 -2.84
N LEU A 39 10.63 5.97 -1.84
CA LEU A 39 11.99 6.47 -1.58
C LEU A 39 12.82 5.48 -0.75
N THR A 40 12.20 4.89 0.27
CA THR A 40 12.89 3.96 1.19
C THR A 40 12.73 2.50 0.77
N GLY A 41 11.63 2.16 0.09
CA GLY A 41 11.20 0.79 -0.20
C GLY A 41 10.42 0.14 0.95
N ALA A 42 9.85 0.92 1.87
CA ALA A 42 9.09 0.38 2.99
C ALA A 42 7.64 0.06 2.59
N LEU A 43 7.23 -1.21 2.69
CA LEU A 43 5.84 -1.62 2.64
C LEU A 43 5.24 -1.53 4.05
N SER A 44 4.10 -0.85 4.20
CA SER A 44 3.43 -0.65 5.48
C SER A 44 1.94 -0.99 5.42
N ASP A 45 1.40 -1.54 6.50
CA ASP A 45 -0.03 -1.72 6.74
C ASP A 45 -0.60 -0.58 7.59
N TYR A 46 -1.83 -0.17 7.31
CA TYR A 46 -2.51 0.85 8.11
C TYR A 46 -3.12 0.26 9.38
N ASP A 47 -2.72 0.77 10.54
CA ASP A 47 -3.37 0.52 11.81
C ASP A 47 -4.45 1.59 12.05
N CYS A 48 -5.70 1.24 11.73
CA CYS A 48 -6.85 2.11 11.92
C CYS A 48 -7.15 2.46 13.39
N LYS A 49 -6.68 1.66 14.36
CA LYS A 49 -6.91 1.94 15.79
C LYS A 49 -6.05 3.09 16.29
N ASN A 50 -4.84 3.19 15.74
CA ASN A 50 -3.86 4.20 16.13
C ASN A 50 -3.72 5.33 15.08
N ASP A 51 -4.48 5.28 13.99
CA ASP A 51 -4.35 6.18 12.84
C ASP A 51 -2.87 6.31 12.41
N SER A 52 -2.23 5.17 12.11
CA SER A 52 -0.79 5.14 11.84
C SER A 52 -0.39 4.04 10.85
N TRP A 53 0.75 4.22 10.20
CA TRP A 53 1.34 3.21 9.31
C TRP A 53 2.34 2.35 10.06
N LYS A 54 2.17 1.02 10.01
CA LYS A 54 3.08 0.03 10.57
C LYS A 54 3.91 -0.61 9.48
N LYS A 55 5.22 -0.66 9.67
CA LYS A 55 6.13 -1.26 8.69
C LYS A 55 5.97 -2.78 8.70
N VAL A 56 5.70 -3.35 7.53
CA VAL A 56 5.66 -4.80 7.29
C VAL A 56 7.05 -5.31 6.91
N ILE A 57 7.67 -4.67 5.92
CA ILE A 57 9.03 -4.97 5.44
C ILE A 57 9.62 -3.74 4.74
N GLU A 58 10.94 -3.64 4.64
CA GLU A 58 11.62 -2.62 3.86
C GLU A 58 12.69 -3.27 2.98
N LEU A 59 12.62 -3.00 1.69
CA LEU A 59 13.40 -3.67 0.66
C LEU A 59 13.83 -2.67 -0.42
N PRO A 60 15.10 -2.63 -0.84
CA PRO A 60 15.53 -1.80 -1.95
C PRO A 60 14.74 -2.03 -3.25
N GLU A 61 14.28 -3.27 -3.50
CA GLU A 61 13.50 -3.69 -4.66
C GLU A 61 12.10 -3.05 -4.73
N LEU A 62 11.62 -2.46 -3.63
CA LEU A 62 10.33 -1.77 -3.59
C LEU A 62 10.47 -0.26 -3.81
N LYS A 63 11.70 0.25 -3.98
CA LYS A 63 11.90 1.65 -4.36
C LYS A 63 11.34 1.89 -5.76
N LEU A 64 10.87 3.12 -5.99
CA LEU A 64 10.28 3.52 -7.26
C LEU A 64 9.04 2.70 -7.67
N ALA A 65 8.36 2.07 -6.70
CA ALA A 65 7.14 1.33 -6.94
C ALA A 65 6.08 2.20 -7.63
N GLU A 66 5.63 1.76 -8.81
CA GLU A 66 4.64 2.50 -9.59
C GLU A 66 3.21 2.11 -9.19
N GLN A 67 3.00 0.83 -8.91
CA GLN A 67 1.69 0.25 -8.60
C GLN A 67 1.81 -0.88 -7.58
N ILE A 68 0.74 -1.08 -6.80
CA ILE A 68 0.59 -2.27 -5.96
C ILE A 68 -0.80 -2.88 -6.09
N ALA A 69 -0.89 -4.19 -5.92
CA ALA A 69 -2.13 -4.93 -5.80
C ALA A 69 -2.03 -5.86 -4.59
N ALA A 70 -3.11 -6.01 -3.83
CA ALA A 70 -3.14 -6.85 -2.64
C ALA A 70 -4.26 -7.89 -2.71
N GLY A 71 -3.98 -9.11 -2.29
CA GLY A 71 -4.95 -10.20 -2.31
C GLY A 71 -4.37 -11.51 -1.82
N ARG A 72 -5.20 -12.33 -1.18
CA ARG A 72 -4.85 -13.68 -0.71
C ARG A 72 -3.55 -13.72 0.10
N GLY A 73 -3.38 -12.78 1.03
CA GLY A 73 -2.21 -12.71 1.91
C GLY A 73 -0.93 -12.20 1.26
N ARG A 74 -1.02 -11.63 0.05
CA ARG A 74 0.13 -11.13 -0.70
C ARG A 74 -0.07 -9.71 -1.17
N VAL A 75 1.02 -8.97 -1.29
CA VAL A 75 1.09 -7.67 -1.96
C VAL A 75 2.07 -7.79 -3.13
N CYS A 76 1.58 -7.57 -4.34
CA CYS A 76 2.40 -7.47 -5.54
C CYS A 76 2.78 -6.00 -5.75
N VAL A 77 4.05 -5.74 -6.01
CA VAL A 77 4.61 -4.41 -6.26
C VAL A 77 5.27 -4.40 -7.62
N VAL A 78 4.92 -3.42 -8.46
CA VAL A 78 5.38 -3.31 -9.85
C VAL A 78 6.30 -2.11 -9.99
N TYR A 79 7.47 -2.27 -10.61
CA TYR A 79 8.38 -1.17 -10.97
C TYR A 79 9.15 -1.44 -12.28
N VAL A 80 9.78 -0.40 -12.85
CA VAL A 80 10.43 -0.36 -14.18
C VAL A 80 9.46 -0.64 -15.33
N ASN A 81 8.52 0.26 -15.61
CA ASN A 81 7.60 0.10 -16.76
C ASN A 81 6.82 -1.23 -16.80
N GLY A 82 6.70 -1.94 -15.66
CA GLY A 82 6.07 -3.26 -15.60
C GLY A 82 6.99 -4.46 -15.83
N GLU A 83 8.31 -4.28 -15.92
CA GLU A 83 9.28 -5.35 -16.20
C GLU A 83 9.64 -6.19 -14.97
N THR A 84 9.32 -5.75 -13.75
CA THR A 84 9.61 -6.51 -12.53
C THR A 84 8.43 -6.45 -11.56
N VAL A 85 8.03 -7.61 -11.05
CA VAL A 85 7.03 -7.73 -9.98
C VAL A 85 7.67 -8.34 -8.74
N VAL A 86 7.65 -7.60 -7.64
CA VAL A 86 8.03 -8.13 -6.32
C VAL A 86 6.76 -8.59 -5.61
N VAL A 87 6.71 -9.84 -5.19
CA VAL A 87 5.60 -10.38 -4.40
C VAL A 87 6.03 -10.48 -2.96
N VAL A 88 5.27 -9.86 -2.06
CA VAL A 88 5.48 -9.92 -0.61
C VAL A 88 4.38 -10.75 0.02
N ASP A 89 4.74 -11.83 0.70
CA ASP A 89 3.86 -12.56 1.61
C ASP A 89 3.80 -11.83 2.95
N VAL A 90 2.67 -11.17 3.19
CA VAL A 90 2.42 -10.36 4.39
C VAL A 90 1.87 -11.19 5.55
N THR A 91 1.60 -12.48 5.33
CA THR A 91 1.15 -13.43 6.36
C THR A 91 2.31 -14.16 7.02
N ALA A 92 3.44 -14.29 6.32
CA ALA A 92 4.69 -14.82 6.86
C ALA A 92 5.23 -13.96 8.03
N ARG A 93 5.95 -14.61 8.95
CA ARG A 93 6.59 -13.97 10.11
C ARG A 93 8.05 -14.46 10.24
N PRO A 94 9.06 -13.62 9.94
CA PRO A 94 8.93 -12.29 9.33
C PRO A 94 8.31 -12.35 7.93
N ALA A 95 7.83 -11.21 7.43
CA ALA A 95 7.32 -11.13 6.05
C ALA A 95 8.38 -11.64 5.06
N TRP A 96 7.94 -12.33 4.02
CA TRP A 96 8.80 -12.94 3.02
C TRP A 96 8.54 -12.34 1.64
N PHE A 97 9.51 -12.38 0.72
CA PHE A 97 9.33 -11.85 -0.62
C PHE A 97 10.07 -12.68 -1.68
N TRP A 98 9.67 -12.50 -2.93
CA TRP A 98 10.38 -13.01 -4.09
C TRP A 98 10.10 -12.12 -5.31
N VAL A 99 11.05 -12.12 -6.24
CA VAL A 99 10.95 -11.39 -7.51
C VAL A 99 10.38 -12.32 -8.58
N VAL A 100 9.50 -11.79 -9.41
CA VAL A 100 8.87 -12.47 -10.54
C VAL A 100 9.12 -11.65 -11.80
N GLU A 101 9.64 -12.32 -12.83
CA GLU A 101 9.68 -11.77 -14.18
C GLU A 101 8.28 -11.95 -14.81
N PRO A 102 7.61 -10.88 -15.20
CA PRO A 102 6.35 -10.97 -15.93
C PRO A 102 6.58 -11.58 -17.32
N PRO A 103 5.60 -12.34 -17.85
CA PRO A 103 5.71 -13.02 -19.14
C PRO A 103 5.78 -12.08 -20.34
#